data_AF-A0A1X7H4V6-F1
#
_entry.id   AF-A0A1X7H4V6-F1
#
_cell.length_a   1.000
_cell.length_b   1.000
_cell.length_c   1.000
_cell.angle_alpha   90.00
_cell.angle_beta   90.00
_cell.angle_gamma   90.00
#
_symmetry.space_group_name_H-M   'P 1'
#
loop_
_entity.id
_entity.type
_entity.pdbx_description
1 polymer ?
#
loop_
_entity_poly.entity_id
_entity_poly.type
_entity_poly.pdbx_seq_one_letter_code
_entity_poly.pdbx_strand_id
1 'polypeptide(L)'
;MKPIRPLIVLCAAALVPLGASGQSMEERLRAQLRTTVQQLRDLQEAQAQWQNEKTAVEAARDKAISERDAAKAELARARASQTSERALAQERASHARDRAELEKARTSSAQLVAERRTQGTELAGVQARLDAASGQLQRCEAKNAQLYRVGHELLDAYEHVDLGTFLQTRQPFAQRARVKYDEIAQQYGDALYAGRFDRRMTTTAAPASAPRPASAPEVGP
;
A
#
# COMPACT_ATOMS: atom_id res chain seq x y z
N MET A 1 -50.54 26.80 27.80
CA MET A 1 -51.84 26.36 28.36
C MET A 1 -52.33 27.46 29.29
N LYS A 2 -53.40 28.16 28.91
CA LYS A 2 -54.05 29.20 29.73
C LYS A 2 -55.50 28.74 29.99
N PRO A 3 -55.96 28.66 31.25
CA PRO A 3 -57.35 28.31 31.55
C PRO A 3 -58.21 29.57 31.59
N ILE A 4 -59.33 29.56 30.87
CA ILE A 4 -60.35 30.60 30.95
C ILE A 4 -61.53 30.02 31.73
N ARG A 5 -61.70 30.50 32.97
CA ARG A 5 -62.99 30.55 33.69
C ARG A 5 -63.34 32.03 33.83
N PRO A 6 -64.59 32.43 33.55
CA PRO A 6 -65.39 33.08 34.60
C PRO A 6 -66.86 32.57 34.57
N LEU A 7 -67.48 32.26 35.71
CA LEU A 7 -68.08 33.19 36.69
C LEU A 7 -69.50 33.62 36.29
N ILE A 8 -70.50 33.04 36.95
CA ILE A 8 -71.84 33.62 37.22
C ILE A 8 -72.22 33.06 38.59
N VAL A 9 -71.80 33.65 39.72
CA VAL A 9 -72.45 34.74 40.48
C VAL A 9 -73.97 34.62 40.62
N LEU A 10 -74.31 34.26 41.84
CA LEU A 10 -75.56 34.29 42.60
C LEU A 10 -76.22 35.69 42.66
N CYS A 11 -77.49 35.71 43.10
CA CYS A 11 -78.33 36.85 43.53
C CYS A 11 -79.15 37.51 42.41
N ALA A 12 -80.40 37.92 42.59
CA ALA A 12 -81.30 37.92 43.74
C ALA A 12 -82.73 38.13 43.21
N ALA A 13 -83.71 37.77 44.03
CA ALA A 13 -85.10 38.11 43.84
C ALA A 13 -85.29 39.62 43.63
N ALA A 14 -86.08 39.98 42.63
CA ALA A 14 -86.72 41.28 42.54
C ALA A 14 -88.19 41.06 42.18
N LEU A 15 -89.05 41.33 43.17
CA LEU A 15 -90.46 41.62 43.02
C LEU A 15 -90.68 42.83 42.07
N VAL A 16 -91.95 43.06 41.71
CA VAL A 16 -92.58 44.30 41.17
C VAL A 16 -92.85 44.27 39.64
N PRO A 17 -93.96 44.83 39.11
CA PRO A 17 -95.37 44.85 39.52
C PRO A 17 -96.32 44.31 38.40
N LEU A 18 -97.58 44.02 38.73
CA LEU A 18 -98.65 43.90 37.73
C LEU A 18 -99.02 45.31 37.22
N GLY A 19 -98.41 45.71 36.10
CA GLY A 19 -98.82 46.87 35.30
C GLY A 19 -99.71 46.42 34.15
N ALA A 20 -100.88 47.04 34.03
CA ALA A 20 -101.88 46.75 33.01
C ALA A 20 -101.36 47.05 31.59
N SER A 21 -101.44 46.03 30.72
CA SER A 21 -101.55 46.19 29.27
C SER A 21 -102.43 45.07 28.76
N GLY A 22 -103.63 45.42 28.26
CA GLY A 22 -104.55 44.51 27.60
C GLY A 22 -104.00 44.06 26.26
N GLN A 23 -103.03 43.16 26.29
CA GLN A 23 -102.76 42.26 25.18
C GLN A 23 -103.52 40.97 25.47
N SER A 24 -104.38 40.55 24.55
CA SER A 24 -105.10 39.29 24.71
C SER A 24 -104.08 38.15 24.85
N MET A 25 -104.39 37.10 25.62
CA MET A 25 -103.53 35.91 25.76
C MET A 25 -103.05 35.36 24.40
N GLU A 26 -103.85 35.60 23.37
CA GLU A 26 -103.59 35.29 21.96
C GLU A 26 -102.41 36.06 21.35
N GLU A 27 -102.20 37.34 21.69
CA GLU A 27 -101.05 38.13 21.21
C GLU A 27 -99.73 37.64 21.81
N ARG A 28 -99.75 37.20 23.07
CA ARG A 28 -98.60 36.59 23.73
C ARG A 28 -98.25 35.23 23.12
N LEU A 29 -99.25 34.41 22.80
CA LEU A 29 -99.06 33.14 22.09
C LEU A 29 -98.52 33.36 20.67
N ARG A 30 -99.02 34.38 19.94
CA ARG A 30 -98.48 34.76 18.62
C ARG A 30 -97.05 35.27 18.69
N ALA A 31 -96.68 36.02 19.73
CA ALA A 31 -95.32 36.46 19.95
C ALA A 31 -94.40 35.27 20.28
N GLN A 32 -94.84 34.36 21.15
CA GLN A 32 -94.11 33.13 21.47
C GLN A 32 -93.91 32.24 20.24
N LEU A 33 -94.94 32.06 19.41
CA LEU A 33 -94.84 31.29 18.17
C LEU A 33 -93.86 31.92 17.17
N ARG A 34 -93.86 33.26 17.04
CA ARG A 34 -92.87 33.97 16.22
C ARG A 34 -91.44 33.76 16.75
N THR A 35 -91.24 33.83 18.06
CA THR A 35 -89.94 33.60 18.68
C THR A 35 -89.46 32.16 18.49
N THR A 36 -90.33 31.15 18.65
CA THR A 36 -89.93 29.75 18.44
C THR A 36 -89.64 29.44 16.97
N VAL A 37 -90.38 30.04 16.03
CA VAL A 37 -90.07 29.95 14.60
C VAL A 37 -88.73 30.60 14.28
N GLN A 38 -88.40 31.74 14.90
CA GLN A 38 -87.09 32.38 14.73
C GLN A 38 -85.97 31.51 15.31
N GLN A 39 -86.15 30.96 16.51
CA GLN A 39 -85.18 30.06 17.15
C GLN A 39 -84.94 28.78 16.33
N LEU A 40 -85.98 28.20 15.71
CA LEU A 40 -85.84 27.05 14.83
C LEU A 40 -85.03 27.39 13.57
N ARG A 41 -85.24 28.57 12.99
CA ARG A 41 -84.45 29.05 11.84
C ARG A 41 -82.99 29.29 12.23
N ASP A 42 -82.74 29.97 13.35
CA ASP A 42 -81.39 30.23 13.85
C ASP A 42 -80.64 28.92 14.14
N LEU A 43 -81.31 27.93 14.74
CA LEU A 43 -80.72 26.60 14.98
C LEU A 43 -80.46 25.83 13.68
N GLN A 44 -81.35 25.93 12.69
CA GLN A 44 -81.16 25.29 11.38
C GLN A 44 -80.00 25.92 10.60
N GLU A 45 -79.86 27.25 10.66
CA GLU A 45 -78.72 27.98 10.08
C GLU A 45 -77.41 27.63 10.80
N ALA A 46 -77.41 27.61 12.14
CA ALA A 46 -76.26 27.18 12.92
C ALA A 46 -75.86 25.73 12.61
N GLN A 47 -76.82 24.81 12.48
CA GLN A 47 -76.56 23.44 12.08
C GLN A 47 -75.91 23.36 10.69
N ALA A 48 -76.43 24.12 9.71
CA ALA A 48 -75.83 24.19 8.38
C ALA A 48 -74.41 24.75 8.41
N GLN A 49 -74.16 25.80 9.21
CA GLN A 49 -72.83 26.38 9.42
C GLN A 49 -71.85 25.36 10.02
N TRP A 50 -72.24 24.66 11.09
CA TRP A 50 -71.39 23.64 11.71
C TRP A 50 -71.07 22.46 10.79
N GLN A 51 -72.01 22.03 9.94
CA GLN A 51 -71.73 20.99 8.95
C GLN A 51 -70.75 21.48 7.87
N ASN A 52 -70.88 22.73 7.43
CA ASN A 52 -69.94 23.34 6.48
C ASN A 52 -68.54 23.51 7.10
N GLU A 53 -68.46 23.96 8.35
CA GLU A 53 -67.17 24.06 9.06
C GLU A 53 -66.54 22.68 9.31
N LYS A 54 -67.35 21.68 9.69
CA LYS A 54 -66.87 20.32 9.89
C LYS A 54 -66.28 19.74 8.60
N THR A 55 -66.98 19.88 7.48
CA THR A 55 -66.48 19.41 6.17
C THR A 55 -65.24 20.18 5.73
N ALA A 56 -65.16 21.49 5.97
CA ALA A 56 -63.97 22.29 5.70
C ALA A 56 -62.76 21.86 6.55
N VAL A 57 -62.95 21.60 7.84
CA VAL A 57 -61.90 21.12 8.76
C VAL A 57 -61.48 19.69 8.42
N GLU A 58 -62.42 18.81 8.06
CA GLU A 58 -62.12 17.45 7.60
C GLU A 58 -61.30 17.47 6.30
N ALA A 59 -61.68 18.31 5.32
CA ALA A 59 -60.91 18.50 4.09
C ALA A 59 -59.51 19.07 4.36
N ALA A 60 -59.38 20.04 5.27
CA ALA A 60 -58.09 20.59 5.68
C ALA A 60 -57.23 19.53 6.40
N ARG A 61 -57.84 18.69 7.24
CA ARG A 61 -57.17 17.59 7.94
C ARG A 61 -56.67 16.55 6.95
N ASP A 62 -57.48 16.16 5.98
CA ASP A 62 -57.10 15.17 4.98
C ASP A 62 -55.99 15.68 4.06
N LYS A 63 -56.05 16.97 3.69
CA LYS A 63 -54.96 17.63 2.96
C LYS A 63 -53.66 17.65 3.78
N ALA A 64 -53.72 18.06 5.05
CA ALA A 64 -52.54 18.08 5.92
C ALA A 64 -51.96 16.68 6.16
N ILE A 65 -52.81 15.65 6.26
CA ILE A 65 -52.40 14.24 6.33
C ILE A 65 -51.65 13.84 5.05
N SER A 66 -52.22 14.15 3.88
CA SER A 66 -51.62 13.83 2.59
C SER A 66 -50.26 14.51 2.40
N GLU A 67 -50.15 15.81 2.70
CA GLU A 67 -48.90 16.55 2.62
C GLU A 67 -47.84 15.99 3.58
N ARG A 68 -48.24 15.64 4.81
CA ARG A 68 -47.36 15.01 5.80
C ARG A 68 -46.89 13.63 5.34
N ASP A 69 -47.74 12.84 4.69
CA ASP A 69 -47.36 11.53 4.15
C ASP A 69 -46.44 11.64 2.92
N ALA A 70 -46.70 12.62 2.03
CA ALA A 70 -45.80 12.94 0.93
C ALA A 70 -44.42 13.40 1.43
N ALA A 71 -44.38 14.31 2.41
CA ALA A 71 -43.12 14.77 3.01
C ALA A 71 -42.34 13.63 3.69
N LYS A 72 -43.05 12.72 4.39
CA LYS A 72 -42.43 11.52 4.98
C LYS A 72 -41.84 10.60 3.91
N ALA A 73 -42.55 10.41 2.78
CA ALA A 73 -42.08 9.58 1.68
C ALA A 73 -40.83 10.18 1.01
N GLU A 74 -40.82 11.48 0.73
CA GLU A 74 -39.64 12.16 0.17
C GLU A 74 -38.44 12.10 1.12
N LEU A 75 -38.67 12.30 2.42
CA LEU A 75 -37.61 12.20 3.42
C LEU A 75 -37.05 10.77 3.53
N ALA A 76 -37.90 9.75 3.41
CA ALA A 76 -37.45 8.35 3.36
C ALA A 76 -36.60 8.07 2.12
N ARG A 77 -37.01 8.56 0.94
CA ARG A 77 -36.23 8.43 -0.32
C ARG A 77 -34.89 9.14 -0.23
N ALA A 78 -34.86 10.38 0.28
CA ALA A 78 -33.63 11.15 0.45
C ALA A 78 -32.66 10.51 1.45
N ARG A 79 -33.18 9.88 2.52
CA ARG A 79 -32.34 9.10 3.44
C ARG A 79 -31.78 7.85 2.76
N ALA A 80 -32.59 7.13 1.99
CA ALA A 80 -32.14 5.95 1.26
C ALA A 80 -31.03 6.29 0.25
N SER A 81 -31.19 7.36 -0.54
CA SER A 81 -30.16 7.82 -1.48
C SER A 81 -28.87 8.21 -0.74
N GLN A 82 -28.97 9.01 0.33
CA GLN A 82 -27.80 9.39 1.13
C GLN A 82 -27.07 8.17 1.73
N THR A 83 -27.80 7.16 2.22
CA THR A 83 -27.16 5.94 2.73
C THR A 83 -26.45 5.17 1.61
N SER A 84 -27.03 5.09 0.41
CA SER A 84 -26.39 4.43 -0.73
C SER A 84 -25.14 5.17 -1.21
N GLU A 85 -25.16 6.50 -1.25
CA GLU A 85 -24.00 7.32 -1.61
C GLU A 85 -22.87 7.19 -0.59
N ARG A 86 -23.21 7.18 0.71
CA ARG A 86 -22.23 6.96 1.79
C ARG A 86 -21.61 5.58 1.69
N ALA A 87 -22.40 4.53 1.42
CA ALA A 87 -21.88 3.18 1.22
C ALA A 87 -20.94 3.10 0.02
N LEU A 88 -21.32 3.70 -1.12
CA LEU A 88 -20.47 3.75 -2.31
C LEU A 88 -19.17 4.54 -2.07
N ALA A 89 -19.24 5.66 -1.33
CA ALA A 89 -18.07 6.44 -0.97
C ALA A 89 -17.12 5.66 -0.04
N GLN A 90 -17.67 4.92 0.93
CA GLN A 90 -16.89 4.04 1.81
C GLN A 90 -16.21 2.91 1.03
N GLU A 91 -16.94 2.25 0.12
CA GLU A 91 -16.39 1.19 -0.73
C GLU A 91 -15.23 1.70 -1.59
N ARG A 92 -15.42 2.87 -2.24
CA ARG A 92 -14.35 3.51 -3.02
C ARG A 92 -13.15 3.88 -2.17
N ALA A 93 -13.37 4.39 -0.96
CA ALA A 93 -12.29 4.72 -0.04
C ALA A 93 -11.54 3.46 0.44
N SER A 94 -12.26 2.35 0.69
CA SER A 94 -11.66 1.06 1.02
C SER A 94 -10.81 0.55 -0.13
N HIS A 95 -11.38 0.46 -1.34
CA HIS A 95 -10.64 0.03 -2.52
C HIS A 95 -9.40 0.90 -2.83
N ALA A 96 -9.49 2.21 -2.60
CA ALA A 96 -8.35 3.09 -2.78
C ALA A 96 -7.23 2.79 -1.76
N ARG A 97 -7.58 2.49 -0.51
CA ARG A 97 -6.62 2.06 0.52
C ARG A 97 -6.01 0.71 0.18
N ASP A 98 -6.83 -0.27 -0.18
CA ASP A 98 -6.37 -1.61 -0.55
C ASP A 98 -5.41 -1.56 -1.74
N ARG A 99 -5.73 -0.75 -2.75
CA ARG A 99 -4.82 -0.52 -3.89
C ARG A 99 -3.51 0.13 -3.46
N ALA A 100 -3.56 1.15 -2.60
CA ALA A 100 -2.35 1.78 -2.10
C ALA A 100 -1.48 0.82 -1.27
N GLU A 101 -2.09 -0.06 -0.48
CA GLU A 101 -1.41 -1.09 0.30
C GLU A 101 -0.80 -2.18 -0.61
N LEU A 102 -1.54 -2.62 -1.62
CA LEU A 102 -1.04 -3.57 -2.62
C LEU A 102 0.16 -3.01 -3.39
N GLU A 103 0.12 -1.75 -3.82
CA GLU A 103 1.24 -1.12 -4.52
C GLU A 103 2.46 -0.92 -3.60
N LYS A 104 2.24 -0.58 -2.33
CA LYS A 104 3.33 -0.56 -1.33
C LYS A 104 3.94 -1.95 -1.13
N ALA A 105 3.12 -2.99 -1.00
CA ALA A 105 3.58 -4.36 -0.83
C ALA A 105 4.32 -4.89 -2.08
N ARG A 106 3.86 -4.53 -3.28
CA ARG A 106 4.56 -4.84 -4.54
C ARG A 106 5.90 -4.14 -4.60
N THR A 107 5.96 -2.86 -4.25
CA THR A 107 7.19 -2.07 -4.25
C THR A 107 8.20 -2.61 -3.25
N SER A 108 7.77 -2.91 -2.02
CA SER A 108 8.66 -3.49 -0.99
C SER A 108 9.15 -4.89 -1.39
N SER A 109 8.28 -5.72 -1.96
CA SER A 109 8.68 -7.03 -2.48
C SER A 109 9.70 -6.91 -3.61
N ALA A 110 9.47 -6.00 -4.56
CA ALA A 110 10.41 -5.75 -5.66
C ALA A 110 11.77 -5.25 -5.16
N GLN A 111 11.78 -4.37 -4.14
CA GLN A 111 13.00 -3.90 -3.49
C GLN A 111 13.77 -5.05 -2.82
N LEU A 112 13.10 -5.92 -2.06
CA LEU A 112 13.73 -7.08 -1.42
C LEU A 112 14.31 -8.06 -2.44
N VAL A 113 13.62 -8.29 -3.56
CA VAL A 113 14.13 -9.13 -4.66
C VAL A 113 15.37 -8.50 -5.31
N ALA A 114 15.35 -7.18 -5.53
CA ALA A 114 16.50 -6.46 -6.06
C ALA A 114 17.70 -6.53 -5.12
N GLU A 115 17.49 -6.30 -3.81
CA GLU A 115 18.54 -6.38 -2.79
C GLU A 115 19.13 -7.79 -2.66
N ARG A 116 18.28 -8.82 -2.70
CA ARG A 116 18.74 -10.23 -2.72
C ARG A 116 19.58 -10.53 -3.95
N ARG A 117 19.23 -9.94 -5.09
CA ARG A 117 20.00 -10.12 -6.33
C ARG A 117 21.35 -9.41 -6.24
N THR A 118 21.41 -8.19 -5.71
CA THR A 118 22.67 -7.48 -5.53
C THR A 118 23.59 -8.21 -4.54
N GLN A 119 23.05 -8.66 -3.40
CA GLN A 119 23.79 -9.50 -2.45
C GLN A 119 24.29 -10.79 -3.10
N GLY A 120 23.46 -11.46 -3.92
CA GLY A 120 23.87 -12.65 -4.67
C GLY A 120 25.03 -12.39 -5.63
N THR A 121 25.02 -11.24 -6.33
CA THR A 121 26.14 -10.85 -7.20
C THR A 121 27.40 -10.49 -6.42
N GLU A 122 27.27 -9.85 -5.26
CA GLU A 122 28.39 -9.52 -4.38
C GLU A 122 29.04 -10.78 -3.82
N LEU A 123 28.25 -11.73 -3.33
CA LEU A 123 28.74 -13.03 -2.85
C LEU A 123 29.45 -13.80 -3.96
N ALA A 124 28.89 -13.85 -5.17
CA ALA A 124 29.55 -14.47 -6.31
C ALA A 124 30.90 -13.80 -6.65
N GLY A 125 30.95 -12.46 -6.57
CA GLY A 125 32.19 -11.70 -6.79
C GLY A 125 33.24 -11.94 -5.70
N VAL A 126 32.83 -12.02 -4.43
CA VAL A 126 33.73 -12.35 -3.31
C VAL A 126 34.24 -13.78 -3.43
N GLN A 127 33.37 -14.73 -3.77
CA GLN A 127 33.76 -16.13 -3.98
C GLN A 127 34.78 -16.26 -5.12
N ALA A 128 34.54 -15.60 -6.26
CA ALA A 128 35.48 -15.62 -7.38
C ALA A 128 36.87 -15.04 -7.00
N ARG A 129 36.90 -14.00 -6.16
CA ARG A 129 38.18 -13.44 -5.64
C ARG A 129 38.87 -14.41 -4.68
N LEU A 130 38.12 -15.10 -3.84
CA LEU A 130 38.65 -16.11 -2.92
C LEU A 130 39.24 -17.29 -3.68
N ASP A 131 38.54 -17.79 -4.71
CA ASP A 131 39.01 -18.88 -5.56
C ASP A 131 40.27 -18.47 -6.33
N ALA A 132 40.30 -17.26 -6.88
CA ALA A 132 41.47 -16.72 -7.56
C ALA A 132 42.69 -16.57 -6.62
N ALA A 133 42.47 -16.06 -5.40
CA ALA A 133 43.52 -15.93 -4.38
C ALA A 133 44.05 -17.30 -3.92
N SER A 134 43.15 -18.25 -3.69
CA SER A 134 43.50 -19.63 -3.31
C SER A 134 44.32 -20.32 -4.41
N GLY A 135 43.93 -20.16 -5.68
CA GLY A 135 44.70 -20.67 -6.80
C GLY A 135 46.07 -19.99 -6.95
N GLN A 136 46.19 -18.69 -6.62
CA GLN A 136 47.49 -18.01 -6.57
C GLN A 136 48.39 -18.55 -5.46
N LEU A 137 47.83 -18.81 -4.27
CA LEU A 137 48.54 -19.42 -3.14
C LEU A 137 49.07 -20.82 -3.49
N GLN A 138 48.22 -21.69 -4.03
CA GLN A 138 48.63 -23.04 -4.45
C GLN A 138 49.77 -23.02 -5.47
N ARG A 139 49.72 -22.09 -6.44
CA ARG A 139 50.82 -21.93 -7.41
C ARG A 139 52.10 -21.41 -6.75
N CYS A 140 51.97 -20.48 -5.81
CA CYS A 140 53.11 -19.97 -5.04
C CYS A 140 53.76 -21.09 -4.22
N GLU A 141 52.96 -21.90 -3.52
CA GLU A 141 53.40 -23.06 -2.75
C GLU A 141 54.10 -24.09 -3.64
N ALA A 142 53.52 -24.43 -4.80
CA ALA A 142 54.13 -25.36 -5.74
C ALA A 142 55.47 -24.84 -6.30
N LYS A 143 55.55 -23.54 -6.62
CA LYS A 143 56.80 -22.90 -7.09
C LYS A 143 57.85 -22.81 -5.99
N ASN A 144 57.43 -22.53 -4.76
CA ASN A 144 58.30 -22.51 -3.61
C ASN A 144 58.89 -23.91 -3.34
N ALA A 145 58.07 -24.97 -3.35
CA ALA A 145 58.53 -26.35 -3.25
C ALA A 145 59.49 -26.73 -4.39
N GLN A 146 59.21 -26.30 -5.62
CA GLN A 146 60.10 -26.49 -6.77
C GLN A 146 61.46 -25.80 -6.55
N LEU A 147 61.48 -24.55 -6.10
CA LEU A 147 62.70 -23.81 -5.80
C LEU A 147 63.52 -24.47 -4.69
N TYR A 148 62.88 -24.95 -3.62
CA TYR A 148 63.56 -25.70 -2.55
C TYR A 148 64.21 -26.97 -3.08
N ARG A 149 63.49 -27.74 -3.91
CA ARG A 149 64.04 -28.96 -4.52
C ARG A 149 65.25 -28.65 -5.39
N VAL A 150 65.15 -27.67 -6.29
CA VAL A 150 66.27 -27.27 -7.15
C VAL A 150 67.45 -26.76 -6.33
N GLY A 151 67.18 -26.01 -5.24
CA GLY A 151 68.21 -25.57 -4.30
C GLY A 151 68.95 -26.75 -3.65
N HIS A 152 68.22 -27.76 -3.17
CA HIS A 152 68.82 -28.99 -2.63
C HIS A 152 69.62 -29.76 -3.70
N GLU A 153 69.08 -29.94 -4.90
CA GLU A 153 69.80 -30.59 -6.00
C GLU A 153 71.11 -29.86 -6.36
N LEU A 154 71.13 -28.52 -6.27
CA LEU A 154 72.34 -27.72 -6.50
C LEU A 154 73.38 -27.91 -5.37
N LEU A 155 72.95 -27.94 -4.11
CA LEU A 155 73.83 -28.23 -2.97
C LEU A 155 74.43 -29.64 -3.07
N ASP A 156 73.59 -30.64 -3.36
CA ASP A 156 74.03 -32.04 -3.54
C ASP A 156 75.05 -32.15 -4.70
N ALA A 157 74.79 -31.47 -5.82
CA ALA A 157 75.71 -31.46 -6.96
C ALA A 157 77.06 -30.83 -6.58
N TYR A 158 77.08 -29.76 -5.79
CA TYR A 158 78.31 -29.14 -5.30
C TYR A 158 79.11 -30.10 -4.41
N GLU A 159 78.45 -30.79 -3.47
CA GLU A 159 79.10 -31.75 -2.57
C GLU A 159 79.71 -32.96 -3.31
N HIS A 160 79.01 -33.50 -4.31
CA HIS A 160 79.48 -34.66 -5.07
C HIS A 160 80.56 -34.31 -6.10
N VAL A 161 80.55 -33.10 -6.64
CA VAL A 161 81.59 -32.62 -7.55
C VAL A 161 82.93 -32.49 -6.82
N ASP A 162 82.96 -31.95 -5.59
CA ASP A 162 84.22 -31.81 -4.85
C ASP A 162 84.85 -33.16 -4.50
N LEU A 163 84.05 -34.16 -4.11
CA LEU A 163 84.59 -35.49 -3.72
C LEU A 163 85.03 -36.35 -4.92
N GLY A 164 84.30 -36.32 -6.03
CA GLY A 164 84.64 -37.09 -7.24
C GLY A 164 85.70 -36.44 -8.12
N THR A 165 85.70 -35.11 -8.21
CA THR A 165 86.59 -34.37 -9.11
C THR A 165 87.99 -34.23 -8.54
N PHE A 166 88.17 -34.04 -7.23
CA PHE A 166 89.51 -33.92 -6.62
C PHE A 166 90.39 -35.17 -6.82
N LEU A 167 89.78 -36.36 -6.88
CA LEU A 167 90.49 -37.61 -7.23
C LEU A 167 90.89 -37.69 -8.72
N GLN A 168 90.16 -37.03 -9.63
CA GLN A 168 90.44 -37.00 -11.07
C GLN A 168 91.31 -35.80 -11.52
N THR A 169 91.44 -34.74 -10.71
CA THR A 169 92.18 -33.49 -10.99
C THR A 169 93.68 -33.67 -11.29
N ARG A 170 94.25 -34.87 -11.11
CA ARG A 170 95.63 -35.18 -11.52
C ARG A 170 95.82 -35.44 -13.03
N GLN A 171 94.81 -35.25 -13.89
CA GLN A 171 94.95 -35.43 -15.34
C GLN A 171 94.41 -34.24 -16.18
N PRO A 172 94.98 -33.96 -17.37
CA PRO A 172 95.00 -32.62 -18.01
C PRO A 172 93.76 -32.25 -18.85
N PHE A 173 92.53 -32.38 -18.32
CA PHE A 173 91.27 -32.10 -19.05
C PHE A 173 90.48 -30.87 -18.53
N ALA A 174 91.16 -29.79 -18.15
CA ALA A 174 90.53 -28.58 -17.59
C ALA A 174 89.51 -27.88 -18.52
N GLN A 175 89.66 -27.99 -19.85
CA GLN A 175 88.71 -27.39 -20.81
C GLN A 175 87.37 -28.13 -20.87
N ARG A 176 87.37 -29.47 -20.82
CA ARG A 176 86.11 -30.26 -20.79
C ARG A 176 85.36 -30.09 -19.47
N ALA A 177 86.10 -29.97 -18.37
CA ALA A 177 85.50 -29.69 -17.06
C ALA A 177 84.77 -28.33 -17.08
N ARG A 178 85.39 -27.26 -17.61
CA ARG A 178 84.75 -25.94 -17.74
C ARG A 178 83.42 -25.98 -18.50
N VAL A 179 83.37 -26.63 -19.67
CA VAL A 179 82.12 -26.74 -20.45
C VAL A 179 81.03 -27.47 -19.66
N LYS A 180 81.37 -28.53 -18.92
CA LYS A 180 80.40 -29.22 -18.05
C LYS A 180 79.89 -28.31 -16.92
N TYR A 181 80.75 -27.49 -16.32
CA TYR A 181 80.33 -26.51 -15.32
C TYR A 181 79.41 -25.45 -15.91
N ASP A 182 79.69 -24.97 -17.12
CA ASP A 182 78.84 -24.01 -17.82
C ASP A 182 77.46 -24.60 -18.14
N GLU A 183 77.41 -25.88 -18.56
CA GLU A 183 76.16 -26.60 -18.87
C GLU A 183 75.33 -26.86 -17.61
N ILE A 184 75.97 -27.23 -16.50
CA ILE A 184 75.32 -27.38 -15.18
C ILE A 184 74.78 -26.02 -14.69
N ALA A 185 75.58 -24.95 -14.81
CA ALA A 185 75.17 -23.61 -14.41
C ALA A 185 73.98 -23.10 -15.25
N GLN A 186 73.94 -23.40 -16.54
CA GLN A 186 72.81 -23.09 -17.41
C GLN A 186 71.55 -23.87 -17.02
N GLN A 187 71.66 -25.19 -16.80
CA GLN A 187 70.51 -26.03 -16.41
C GLN A 187 69.86 -25.58 -15.09
N TYR A 188 70.67 -25.30 -14.07
CA TYR A 188 70.16 -24.80 -12.79
C TYR A 188 69.67 -23.36 -12.89
N GLY A 189 70.31 -22.52 -13.72
CA GLY A 189 69.84 -21.17 -14.03
C GLY A 189 68.44 -21.18 -14.63
N ASP A 190 68.20 -22.04 -15.61
CA ASP A 190 66.90 -22.23 -16.25
C ASP A 190 65.85 -22.77 -15.27
N ALA A 191 66.22 -23.71 -14.41
CA ALA A 191 65.33 -24.27 -13.38
C ALA A 191 64.92 -23.23 -12.32
N LEU A 192 65.87 -22.40 -11.84
CA LEU A 192 65.56 -21.28 -10.93
C LEU A 192 64.67 -20.24 -11.60
N TYR A 193 64.97 -19.92 -12.87
CA TYR A 193 64.20 -18.94 -13.62
C TYR A 193 62.76 -19.43 -13.85
N ALA A 194 62.59 -20.71 -14.22
CA ALA A 194 61.28 -21.36 -14.36
C ALA A 194 60.51 -21.46 -13.03
N GLY A 195 61.22 -21.58 -11.90
CA GLY A 195 60.65 -21.61 -10.55
C GLY A 195 60.22 -20.23 -10.01
N ARG A 196 60.60 -19.12 -10.66
CA ARG A 196 60.28 -17.78 -10.20
C ARG A 196 58.78 -17.48 -10.29
N PHE A 197 58.19 -17.06 -9.19
CA PHE A 197 56.79 -16.58 -9.18
C PHE A 197 56.72 -15.13 -9.66
N ASP A 198 55.98 -14.86 -10.74
CA ASP A 198 55.61 -13.51 -11.19
C ASP A 198 54.09 -13.32 -11.13
N ARG A 199 53.66 -12.40 -10.28
CA ARG A 199 52.23 -12.07 -10.07
C ARG A 199 51.58 -11.54 -11.36
N ARG A 200 52.31 -10.82 -12.21
CA ARG A 200 51.79 -10.20 -13.45
C ARG A 200 51.48 -11.24 -14.52
N MET A 201 52.26 -12.32 -14.59
CA MET A 201 51.99 -13.44 -15.49
C MET A 201 50.75 -14.24 -15.08
N THR A 202 50.39 -14.26 -13.79
CA THR A 202 49.20 -14.98 -13.30
C THR A 202 47.88 -14.23 -13.45
N THR A 203 47.90 -12.90 -13.63
CA THR A 203 46.68 -12.07 -13.81
C THR A 203 46.17 -12.05 -15.25
N THR A 204 47.01 -12.39 -16.24
CA THR A 204 46.67 -12.29 -17.67
C THR A 204 45.79 -13.46 -18.18
N ALA A 205 45.58 -14.51 -17.36
CA ALA A 205 44.84 -15.72 -17.76
C ALA A 205 43.39 -15.81 -17.22
N ALA A 206 42.69 -14.68 -17.06
CA ALA A 206 41.24 -14.66 -16.80
C ALA A 206 40.48 -14.17 -18.05
N PRO A 207 39.41 -14.84 -18.51
CA PRO A 207 38.96 -14.76 -19.89
C PRO A 207 38.23 -13.44 -20.19
N ALA A 208 38.71 -12.75 -21.23
CA ALA A 208 37.93 -11.80 -22.00
C ALA A 208 36.99 -12.57 -22.93
N SER A 209 35.78 -12.86 -22.47
CA SER A 209 34.68 -13.32 -23.34
C SER A 209 33.34 -12.75 -22.87
N ALA A 210 33.15 -11.45 -23.09
CA ALA A 210 31.82 -10.88 -23.25
C ALA A 210 31.45 -10.93 -24.74
N PRO A 211 30.29 -11.51 -25.14
CA PRO A 211 29.87 -11.51 -26.53
C PRO A 211 29.48 -10.10 -26.97
N ARG A 212 30.03 -9.64 -28.11
CA ARG A 212 29.60 -8.42 -28.79
C ARG A 212 28.14 -8.56 -29.25
N PRO A 213 27.27 -7.56 -29.04
CA PRO A 213 25.99 -7.52 -29.72
C PRO A 213 26.21 -7.35 -31.23
N ALA A 214 25.57 -8.21 -32.02
CA ALA A 214 25.59 -8.17 -33.47
C ALA A 214 24.96 -6.87 -33.98
N SER A 215 25.66 -6.23 -34.90
CA SER A 215 25.25 -5.06 -35.67
C SER A 215 23.98 -5.37 -36.48
N ALA A 216 22.99 -4.49 -36.37
CA ALA A 216 21.85 -4.41 -37.27
C ALA A 216 22.29 -4.03 -38.69
N PRO A 217 21.68 -4.57 -39.76
CA PRO A 217 21.93 -4.07 -41.10
C PRO A 217 21.19 -2.73 -41.30
N GLU A 218 21.96 -1.72 -41.67
CA GLU A 218 21.48 -0.51 -42.35
C GLU A 218 20.62 -0.91 -43.54
N VAL A 219 19.38 -0.41 -43.56
CA VAL A 219 18.56 -0.29 -44.77
C VAL A 219 18.37 1.19 -45.01
N GLY A 220 18.80 1.66 -46.17
CA GLY A 220 18.34 2.92 -46.72
C GLY A 220 18.97 3.19 -48.08
N PRO A 221 18.50 4.23 -48.80
CA PRO A 221 17.15 4.78 -48.83
C PRO A 221 16.24 4.09 -49.87
#